data_AF-A0A924CBF3-F1
#
_entry.id   AF-A0A924CBF3-F1
#
_cell.length_a   1.000
_cell.length_b   1.000
_cell.length_c   1.000
_cell.angle_alpha   90.00
_cell.angle_beta   90.00
_cell.angle_gamma   90.00
#
_symmetry.space_group_name_H-M   'P 1'
#
loop_
_entity.id
_entity.type
_entity.pdbx_description
1 polymer ?
#
loop_
_entity_poly.entity_id
_entity_poly.type
_entity_poly.pdbx_seq_one_letter_code
_entity_poly.pdbx_strand_id
1 'polypeptide(L)'
;VAGRPLRDRALDRVEKAGIATAIVNAHYFADQIEAAVAARPGPLQIRVSDERGQLLETGGGVTKALPLIDADPFFVINADNMWIDGSADTLRLLAQRWDAKCMDALLLLVPLARAAGYDGRGDFHLDPVGAVSPRGEFRIAPFVFSGIQLISKRLFDGEAAEPFSMWRAWNKALASGRLYGAVHQGLWFHVGTPASIGETEVLLATA
;
A
#
# COMPACT_ATOMS: atom_id res chain seq x y z
N VAL A 1 -8.31 -15.57 4.10
CA VAL A 1 -9.59 -14.92 4.43
C VAL A 1 -10.67 -15.40 3.47
N ALA A 2 -11.69 -16.06 4.01
CA ALA A 2 -12.81 -16.70 3.33
C ALA A 2 -12.34 -17.61 2.18
N GLY A 3 -11.44 -18.55 2.50
CA GLY A 3 -10.92 -19.54 1.55
C GLY A 3 -9.98 -19.00 0.45
N ARG A 4 -9.63 -17.71 0.47
CA ARG A 4 -8.76 -17.08 -0.54
C ARG A 4 -7.51 -16.44 0.08
N PRO A 5 -6.33 -16.53 -0.58
CA PRO A 5 -5.12 -15.82 -0.17
C PRO A 5 -5.32 -14.29 -0.21
N LEU A 6 -4.76 -13.56 0.76
CA LEU A 6 -4.86 -12.09 0.82
C LEU A 6 -4.15 -11.42 -0.38
N ARG A 7 -2.94 -11.88 -0.70
CA ARG A 7 -2.19 -11.44 -1.89
C ARG A 7 -3.03 -11.49 -3.15
N ASP A 8 -3.73 -12.60 -3.39
CA ASP A 8 -4.52 -12.77 -4.61
C ASP A 8 -5.72 -11.81 -4.63
N ARG A 9 -6.31 -11.49 -3.48
CA ARG A 9 -7.35 -10.46 -3.37
C ARG A 9 -6.81 -9.07 -3.73
N ALA A 10 -5.60 -8.72 -3.29
CA ALA A 10 -4.95 -7.46 -3.67
C ALA A 10 -4.63 -7.43 -5.17
N LEU A 11 -4.08 -8.51 -5.72
CA LEU A 11 -3.77 -8.63 -7.15
C LEU A 11 -5.03 -8.57 -8.03
N ASP A 12 -6.17 -9.14 -7.60
CA ASP A 12 -7.44 -9.00 -8.30
C ASP A 12 -7.86 -7.53 -8.43
N ARG A 13 -7.63 -6.72 -7.38
CA ARG A 13 -7.96 -5.29 -7.40
C ARG A 13 -7.01 -4.52 -8.31
N VAL A 14 -5.72 -4.86 -8.31
CA VAL A 14 -4.71 -4.31 -9.22
C VAL A 14 -5.11 -4.57 -10.68
N GLU A 15 -5.45 -5.82 -10.99
CA GLU A 15 -5.90 -6.25 -12.31
C GLU A 15 -7.21 -5.55 -12.73
N LYS A 16 -8.21 -5.50 -11.84
CA LYS A 16 -9.48 -4.80 -12.07
C LYS A 16 -9.29 -3.31 -12.32
N ALA A 17 -8.34 -2.68 -11.63
CA ALA A 17 -8.01 -1.27 -11.84
C ALA A 17 -7.43 -1.00 -13.24
N GLY A 18 -6.97 -2.04 -13.95
CA GLY A 18 -6.40 -1.97 -15.30
C GLY A 18 -4.86 -1.90 -15.30
N ILE A 19 -4.22 -2.23 -14.18
CA ILE A 19 -2.76 -2.26 -14.08
C ILE A 19 -2.26 -3.56 -14.74
N ALA A 20 -1.33 -3.44 -15.68
CA ALA A 20 -0.84 -4.57 -16.49
C ALA A 20 0.29 -5.36 -15.82
N THR A 21 1.08 -4.72 -14.95
CA THR A 21 2.27 -5.33 -14.35
C THR A 21 2.31 -5.09 -12.85
N ALA A 22 2.54 -6.15 -12.08
CA ALA A 22 2.78 -6.11 -10.64
C ALA A 22 4.18 -6.67 -10.33
N ILE A 23 4.85 -6.06 -9.35
CA ILE A 23 6.12 -6.57 -8.81
C ILE A 23 5.82 -7.02 -7.38
N VAL A 24 6.12 -8.28 -7.09
CA VAL A 24 5.93 -8.88 -5.76
C VAL A 24 7.31 -9.15 -5.17
N ASN A 25 7.61 -8.54 -4.02
CA ASN A 25 8.84 -8.87 -3.30
C ASN A 25 8.68 -10.21 -2.56
N ALA A 26 9.76 -10.98 -2.51
CA ALA A 26 9.75 -12.32 -1.93
C ALA A 26 10.96 -12.51 -1.01
N HIS A 27 10.72 -12.59 0.30
CA HIS A 27 11.75 -12.89 1.31
C HIS A 27 11.39 -14.16 2.09
N TYR A 28 10.44 -14.04 3.01
CA TYR A 28 9.95 -15.19 3.79
C TYR A 28 9.10 -16.12 2.92
N PHE A 29 9.43 -17.41 2.90
CA PHE A 29 8.84 -18.41 2.00
C PHE A 29 8.85 -18.00 0.52
N ALA A 30 9.94 -17.39 0.05
CA ALA A 30 10.05 -16.87 -1.31
C ALA A 30 9.71 -17.91 -2.39
N ASP A 31 10.12 -19.17 -2.23
CA ASP A 31 9.80 -20.25 -3.18
C ASP A 31 8.28 -20.48 -3.29
N GLN A 32 7.55 -20.40 -2.18
CA GLN A 32 6.09 -20.53 -2.18
C GLN A 32 5.42 -19.30 -2.81
N ILE A 33 5.98 -18.11 -2.59
CA ILE A 33 5.49 -16.88 -3.22
C ILE A 33 5.65 -16.99 -4.73
N GLU A 34 6.85 -17.35 -5.22
CA GLU A 34 7.16 -17.52 -6.64
C GLU A 34 6.25 -18.55 -7.31
N ALA A 35 6.12 -19.74 -6.72
CA ALA A 35 5.24 -20.77 -7.24
C ALA A 35 3.79 -20.30 -7.32
N ALA A 36 3.31 -19.60 -6.28
CA ALA A 36 1.93 -19.16 -6.22
C ALA A 36 1.62 -17.99 -7.18
N VAL A 37 2.55 -17.06 -7.40
CA VAL A 37 2.36 -16.00 -8.41
C VAL A 37 2.49 -16.53 -9.83
N ALA A 38 3.37 -17.51 -10.08
CA ALA A 38 3.52 -18.14 -11.38
C ALA A 38 2.29 -18.99 -11.77
N ALA A 39 1.64 -19.61 -10.78
CA ALA A 39 0.42 -20.38 -10.98
C ALA A 39 -0.86 -19.52 -11.07
N ARG A 40 -0.76 -18.20 -10.84
CA ARG A 40 -1.93 -17.31 -10.85
C ARG A 40 -2.47 -17.17 -12.29
N PRO A 41 -3.77 -17.40 -12.52
CA PRO A 41 -4.38 -17.16 -13.83
C PRO A 41 -4.64 -15.66 -14.05
N GLY A 42 -4.75 -15.26 -15.32
CA GLY A 42 -5.15 -13.92 -15.71
C GLY A 42 -4.12 -13.19 -16.57
N PRO A 43 -4.47 -12.00 -17.09
CA PRO A 43 -3.59 -11.19 -17.94
C PRO A 43 -2.54 -10.38 -17.15
N LEU A 44 -2.65 -10.27 -15.82
CA LEU A 44 -1.72 -9.52 -15.00
C LEU A 44 -0.32 -10.14 -15.06
N GLN A 45 0.66 -9.38 -15.56
CA GLN A 45 2.06 -9.82 -15.56
C GLN A 45 2.65 -9.62 -14.17
N ILE A 46 3.19 -10.68 -13.58
CA ILE A 46 3.79 -10.61 -12.25
C ILE A 46 5.28 -10.91 -12.36
N ARG A 47 6.10 -9.99 -11.85
CA ARG A 47 7.54 -10.18 -11.69
C ARG A 47 7.86 -10.28 -10.21
N VAL A 48 8.88 -11.07 -9.87
CA VAL A 48 9.31 -11.25 -8.48
C VAL A 48 10.59 -10.45 -8.24
N SER A 49 10.62 -9.68 -7.16
CA SER A 49 11.83 -9.07 -6.61
C SER A 49 12.34 -9.96 -5.48
N ASP A 50 13.34 -10.77 -5.77
CA ASP A 50 13.91 -11.73 -4.82
C ASP A 50 14.69 -11.02 -3.71
N GLU A 51 14.26 -11.13 -2.46
CA GLU A 51 14.89 -10.59 -1.26
C GLU A 51 15.44 -11.67 -0.31
N ARG A 52 15.56 -12.94 -0.73
CA ARG A 52 16.04 -14.06 0.12
C ARG A 52 17.36 -13.76 0.86
N GLY A 53 18.27 -13.00 0.23
CA GLY A 53 19.58 -12.66 0.80
C GLY A 53 19.53 -11.64 1.94
N GLN A 54 18.50 -10.78 2.01
CA GLN A 54 18.38 -9.74 3.04
C GLN A 54 16.97 -9.15 3.05
N LEU A 55 16.36 -9.01 4.24
CA LEU A 55 15.11 -8.27 4.42
C LEU A 55 15.38 -6.75 4.30
N LEU A 56 14.77 -6.09 3.33
CA LEU A 56 15.07 -4.69 2.98
C LEU A 56 14.08 -3.66 3.56
N GLU A 57 13.10 -4.10 4.35
CA GLU A 57 11.92 -3.29 4.68
C GLU A 57 11.21 -2.75 3.43
N THR A 58 10.16 -1.94 3.62
CA THR A 58 9.35 -1.47 2.49
C THR A 58 10.09 -0.47 1.60
N GLY A 59 10.85 0.47 2.17
CA GLY A 59 11.56 1.48 1.38
C GLY A 59 12.72 0.89 0.58
N GLY A 60 13.50 0.02 1.21
CA GLY A 60 14.57 -0.71 0.54
C GLY A 60 14.06 -1.69 -0.51
N GLY A 61 12.98 -2.43 -0.21
CA GLY A 61 12.34 -3.35 -1.15
C GLY A 61 11.80 -2.63 -2.39
N VAL A 62 11.16 -1.47 -2.20
CA VAL A 62 10.74 -0.62 -3.34
C VAL A 62 11.95 -0.16 -4.15
N THR A 63 13.02 0.32 -3.50
CA THR A 63 14.24 0.78 -4.18
C THR A 63 14.86 -0.31 -5.05
N LYS A 64 14.93 -1.55 -4.53
CA LYS A 64 15.39 -2.72 -5.27
C LYS A 64 14.50 -3.06 -6.46
N ALA A 65 13.19 -2.89 -6.32
CA ALA A 65 12.21 -3.18 -7.36
C ALA A 65 12.15 -2.11 -8.47
N LEU A 66 12.64 -0.88 -8.25
CA LEU A 66 12.54 0.24 -9.20
C LEU A 66 12.99 -0.10 -10.64
N PRO A 67 14.10 -0.83 -10.89
CA PRO A 67 14.51 -1.18 -12.25
C PRO A 67 13.51 -2.08 -12.99
N LEU A 68 12.60 -2.74 -12.27
CA LEU A 68 11.55 -3.61 -12.83
C LEU A 68 10.24 -2.86 -13.09
N ILE A 69 10.11 -1.63 -12.62
CA ILE A 69 8.91 -0.79 -12.70
C ILE A 69 9.12 0.23 -13.81
N ASP A 70 8.34 0.17 -14.88
CA ASP A 70 8.46 1.12 -15.99
C ASP A 70 7.73 2.45 -15.69
N ALA A 71 6.60 2.39 -14.98
CA ALA A 71 5.71 3.53 -14.71
C ALA A 71 6.26 4.51 -13.66
N ASP A 72 5.91 5.79 -13.81
CA ASP A 72 6.06 6.84 -12.79
C ASP A 72 4.88 7.82 -12.91
N PRO A 73 4.04 7.98 -11.88
CA PRO A 73 4.11 7.29 -10.58
C PRO A 73 3.71 5.80 -10.66
N PHE A 74 3.92 5.08 -9.56
CA PHE A 74 3.54 3.67 -9.42
C PHE A 74 2.89 3.40 -8.06
N PHE A 75 2.08 2.34 -7.98
CA PHE A 75 1.44 1.94 -6.72
C PHE A 75 2.38 1.12 -5.84
N VAL A 76 2.35 1.39 -4.54
CA VAL A 76 2.91 0.51 -3.51
C VAL A 76 1.76 0.06 -2.61
N ILE A 77 1.59 -1.25 -2.49
CA ILE A 77 0.44 -1.89 -1.82
C ILE A 77 0.95 -2.92 -0.83
N ASN A 78 0.58 -2.78 0.44
CA ASN A 78 0.75 -3.82 1.44
C ASN A 78 -0.31 -4.92 1.22
N ALA A 79 0.12 -6.13 0.87
CA ALA A 79 -0.74 -7.26 0.57
C ALA A 79 -1.41 -7.90 1.81
N ASP A 80 -0.98 -7.55 3.01
CA ASP A 80 -1.59 -8.03 4.27
C ASP A 80 -2.88 -7.26 4.61
N ASN A 81 -3.07 -6.09 4.01
CA ASN A 81 -4.29 -5.30 4.19
C ASN A 81 -5.36 -5.71 3.20
N MET A 82 -6.60 -5.83 3.68
CA MET A 82 -7.75 -6.10 2.83
C MET A 82 -8.63 -4.86 2.73
N TRP A 83 -9.03 -4.50 1.52
CA TRP A 83 -9.99 -3.43 1.31
C TRP A 83 -11.12 -3.85 0.38
N ILE A 84 -12.25 -3.17 0.56
CA ILE A 84 -13.40 -3.22 -0.34
C ILE A 84 -13.64 -1.80 -0.83
N ASP A 85 -13.71 -1.65 -2.14
CA ASP A 85 -14.08 -0.39 -2.80
C ASP A 85 -15.42 0.13 -2.26
N GLY A 86 -15.56 1.44 -2.20
CA GLY A 86 -16.85 2.09 -1.94
C GLY A 86 -17.68 2.19 -3.22
N SER A 87 -18.16 3.40 -3.50
CA SER A 87 -18.90 3.69 -4.74
C SER A 87 -18.05 3.65 -6.02
N ALA A 88 -16.72 3.66 -5.91
CA ALA A 88 -15.80 3.63 -7.03
C ALA A 88 -14.52 2.86 -6.68
N ASP A 89 -13.82 2.40 -7.73
CA ASP A 89 -12.54 1.70 -7.63
C ASP A 89 -11.47 2.59 -6.96
N THR A 90 -10.93 2.11 -5.84
CA THR A 90 -10.00 2.90 -5.01
C THR A 90 -8.70 3.26 -5.74
N LEU A 91 -8.14 2.34 -6.52
CA LEU A 91 -6.87 2.59 -7.22
C LEU A 91 -7.08 3.60 -8.36
N ARG A 92 -8.17 3.48 -9.12
CA ARG A 92 -8.53 4.47 -10.15
C ARG A 92 -8.78 5.84 -9.55
N LEU A 93 -9.43 5.94 -8.39
CA LEU A 93 -9.63 7.20 -7.69
C LEU A 93 -8.29 7.86 -7.27
N LEU A 94 -7.33 7.09 -6.77
CA LEU A 94 -6.00 7.61 -6.46
C LEU A 94 -5.29 8.12 -7.72
N ALA A 95 -5.32 7.33 -8.79
CA ALA A 95 -4.72 7.73 -10.06
C ALA A 95 -5.35 9.02 -10.62
N GLN A 96 -6.67 9.20 -10.51
CA GLN A 96 -7.36 10.41 -10.94
C GLN A 96 -7.03 11.65 -10.09
N ARG A 97 -6.70 11.46 -8.80
CA ARG A 97 -6.34 12.55 -7.88
C ARG A 97 -4.86 12.94 -7.97
N TRP A 98 -4.05 12.14 -8.64
CA TRP A 98 -2.63 12.40 -8.76
C TRP A 98 -2.35 13.66 -9.58
N ASP A 99 -1.53 14.55 -9.04
CA ASP A 99 -0.97 15.69 -9.77
C ASP A 99 0.54 15.79 -9.52
N ALA A 100 1.32 15.30 -10.47
CA ALA A 100 2.79 15.30 -10.41
C ALA A 100 3.40 16.70 -10.22
N LYS A 101 2.66 17.78 -10.49
CA LYS A 101 3.14 19.15 -10.26
C LYS A 101 3.24 19.48 -8.78
N CYS A 102 2.35 18.97 -7.95
CA CYS A 102 2.27 19.32 -6.52
C CYS A 102 2.60 18.17 -5.57
N MET A 103 2.56 16.91 -6.01
CA MET A 103 2.79 15.76 -5.12
C MET A 103 3.83 14.77 -5.65
N ASP A 104 4.50 14.12 -4.69
CA ASP A 104 5.42 12.99 -4.92
C ASP A 104 4.94 11.71 -4.24
N ALA A 105 3.98 11.81 -3.33
CA ALA A 105 3.30 10.68 -2.72
C ALA A 105 1.86 11.05 -2.40
N LEU A 106 0.94 10.14 -2.71
CA LEU A 106 -0.48 10.22 -2.41
C LEU A 106 -0.89 8.97 -1.62
N LEU A 107 -1.11 9.14 -0.33
CA LEU A 107 -1.46 8.07 0.61
C LEU A 107 -2.96 7.83 0.58
N LEU A 108 -3.38 6.57 0.54
CA LEU A 108 -4.76 6.22 0.86
C LEU A 108 -4.92 6.12 2.38
N LEU A 109 -5.79 6.95 2.93
CA LEU A 109 -6.03 7.09 4.36
C LEU A 109 -7.39 6.53 4.75
N VAL A 110 -7.45 5.87 5.90
CA VAL A 110 -8.69 5.34 6.48
C VAL A 110 -8.98 6.11 7.77
N PRO A 111 -10.21 6.63 7.98
CA PRO A 111 -10.55 7.23 9.27
C PRO A 111 -10.36 6.21 10.39
N LEU A 112 -9.71 6.60 11.49
CA LEU A 112 -9.39 5.72 12.61
C LEU A 112 -10.63 4.97 13.14
N ALA A 113 -11.78 5.65 13.19
CA ALA A 113 -13.06 5.07 13.60
C ALA A 113 -13.59 3.94 12.69
N ARG A 114 -13.03 3.79 11.48
CA ARG A 114 -13.37 2.74 10.50
C ARG A 114 -12.20 1.78 10.23
N ALA A 115 -11.09 1.91 10.94
CA ALA A 115 -9.92 1.06 10.75
C ALA A 115 -10.09 -0.28 11.49
N ALA A 116 -10.84 -1.21 10.89
CA ALA A 116 -11.11 -2.51 11.51
C ALA A 116 -9.83 -3.33 11.69
N GLY A 117 -9.65 -3.92 12.88
CA GLY A 117 -8.46 -4.71 13.22
C GLY A 117 -7.19 -3.89 13.51
N TYR A 118 -7.31 -2.56 13.59
CA TYR A 118 -6.21 -1.66 13.93
C TYR A 118 -6.34 -1.19 15.39
N ASP A 119 -5.28 -1.39 16.18
CA ASP A 119 -5.20 -1.09 17.62
C ASP A 119 -4.37 0.17 17.94
N GLY A 120 -3.85 0.84 16.90
CA GLY A 120 -3.06 2.05 17.03
C GLY A 120 -3.88 3.31 17.30
N ARG A 121 -3.20 4.46 17.32
CA ARG A 121 -3.79 5.77 17.63
C ARG A 121 -3.87 6.70 16.41
N GLY A 122 -3.85 6.12 15.22
CA GLY A 122 -3.75 6.85 13.96
C GLY A 122 -2.32 7.29 13.65
N ASP A 123 -2.09 7.57 12.38
CA ASP A 123 -0.78 7.87 11.81
C ASP A 123 -0.68 9.32 11.31
N PHE A 124 -1.79 9.88 10.80
CA PHE A 124 -1.76 11.12 10.02
C PHE A 124 -2.95 12.05 10.30
N HIS A 125 -2.67 13.35 10.22
CA HIS A 125 -3.67 14.40 10.02
C HIS A 125 -3.75 14.71 8.52
N LEU A 126 -4.93 15.17 8.09
CA LEU A 126 -5.20 15.57 6.71
C LEU A 126 -5.91 16.92 6.73
N ASP A 127 -5.43 17.87 5.94
CA ASP A 127 -6.06 19.17 5.80
C ASP A 127 -7.14 19.18 4.69
N PRO A 128 -7.92 20.27 4.53
CA PRO A 128 -8.99 20.34 3.53
C PRO A 128 -8.51 20.28 2.06
N VAL A 129 -7.23 20.61 1.78
CA VAL A 129 -6.65 20.54 0.44
C VAL A 129 -5.94 19.21 0.16
N GLY A 130 -5.89 18.33 1.17
CA GLY A 130 -5.34 16.98 1.08
C GLY A 130 -3.88 16.86 1.49
N ALA A 131 -3.26 17.91 2.04
CA ALA A 131 -1.89 17.81 2.56
C ALA A 131 -1.87 16.98 3.85
N VAL A 132 -0.86 16.14 3.98
CA VAL A 132 -0.72 15.20 5.10
C VAL A 132 0.36 15.68 6.07
N SER A 133 0.07 15.58 7.37
CA SER A 133 1.08 15.73 8.42
C SER A 133 1.07 14.52 9.36
N PRO A 134 2.24 14.07 9.84
CA PRO A 134 2.31 12.94 10.76
C PRO A 134 1.59 13.26 12.07
N ARG A 135 1.19 12.22 12.82
CA ARG A 135 0.64 12.37 14.17
C ARG A 135 1.58 13.16 15.09
N GLY A 136 2.90 13.04 14.93
CA GLY A 136 3.88 13.72 15.78
C GLY A 136 3.67 13.41 17.26
N GLU A 137 3.69 14.45 18.10
CA GLU A 137 3.48 14.34 19.55
C GLU A 137 1.99 14.28 19.96
N PHE A 138 1.07 14.43 19.01
CA PHE A 138 -0.36 14.37 19.31
C PHE A 138 -0.75 12.97 19.80
N ARG A 139 -1.63 12.92 20.81
CA ARG A 139 -2.06 11.65 21.41
C ARG A 139 -2.77 10.75 20.38
N ILE A 140 -3.56 11.34 19.50
CA ILE A 140 -4.37 10.68 18.47
C ILE A 140 -4.22 11.45 17.16
N ALA A 141 -4.20 10.74 16.04
CA ALA A 141 -4.43 11.27 14.72
C ALA A 141 -5.69 10.63 14.10
N PRO A 142 -6.49 11.38 13.33
CA PRO A 142 -7.78 10.90 12.85
C PRO A 142 -7.70 9.89 11.70
N PHE A 143 -6.52 9.73 11.07
CA PHE A 143 -6.35 8.85 9.91
C PHE A 143 -5.23 7.83 10.09
N VAL A 144 -5.46 6.64 9.55
CA VAL A 144 -4.53 5.51 9.47
C VAL A 144 -4.08 5.35 8.03
N PHE A 145 -2.80 5.04 7.81
CA PHE A 145 -2.32 4.67 6.48
C PHE A 145 -2.79 3.27 6.11
N SER A 146 -3.50 3.15 4.99
CA SER A 146 -4.11 1.90 4.55
C SER A 146 -3.13 0.84 4.04
N GLY A 147 -1.84 1.18 3.90
CA GLY A 147 -0.87 0.37 3.16
C GLY A 147 -0.91 0.56 1.65
N ILE A 148 -1.79 1.42 1.11
CA ILE A 148 -1.89 1.73 -0.32
C ILE A 148 -1.46 3.17 -0.57
N GLN A 149 -0.55 3.37 -1.52
CA GLN A 149 -0.13 4.69 -1.96
C GLN A 149 0.21 4.69 -3.45
N LEU A 150 0.10 5.86 -4.07
CA LEU A 150 0.71 6.16 -5.36
C LEU A 150 1.93 7.05 -5.10
N ILE A 151 3.08 6.69 -5.65
CA ILE A 151 4.36 7.33 -5.31
C ILE A 151 5.22 7.56 -6.55
N SER A 152 5.96 8.66 -6.56
CA SER A 152 6.90 8.99 -7.63
C SER A 152 8.26 8.37 -7.39
N LYS A 153 8.91 7.91 -8.47
CA LYS A 153 10.28 7.36 -8.43
C LYS A 153 11.29 8.32 -7.82
N ARG A 154 11.10 9.64 -7.99
CA ARG A 154 12.03 10.67 -7.51
C ARG A 154 12.30 10.64 -6.01
N LEU A 155 11.38 10.10 -5.20
CA LEU A 155 11.59 9.98 -3.75
C LEU A 155 12.68 8.97 -3.40
N PHE A 156 13.09 8.15 -4.36
CA PHE A 156 14.13 7.14 -4.23
C PHE A 156 15.41 7.49 -5.01
N ASP A 157 15.48 8.67 -5.62
CA ASP A 157 16.70 9.12 -6.31
C ASP A 157 17.88 9.14 -5.35
N GLY A 158 18.97 8.46 -5.74
CA GLY A 158 20.18 8.32 -4.95
C GLY A 158 20.09 7.37 -3.76
N GLU A 159 18.96 6.70 -3.53
CA GLU A 159 18.86 5.66 -2.50
C GLU A 159 19.54 4.37 -2.94
N ALA A 160 20.19 3.70 -1.99
CA ALA A 160 20.71 2.35 -2.19
C ALA A 160 19.61 1.30 -1.91
N ALA A 161 19.72 0.13 -2.53
CA ALA A 161 18.89 -1.02 -2.20
C ALA A 161 19.33 -1.66 -0.86
N GLU A 162 19.11 -0.95 0.24
CA GLU A 162 19.47 -1.31 1.61
C GLU A 162 18.23 -1.31 2.53
N PRO A 163 18.29 -1.89 3.74
CA PRO A 163 17.17 -1.87 4.67
C PRO A 163 16.78 -0.46 5.11
N PHE A 164 15.58 0.00 4.74
CA PHE A 164 15.01 1.23 5.30
C PHE A 164 13.49 1.34 5.15
N SER A 165 12.87 2.08 6.06
CA SER A 165 11.43 2.27 6.12
C SER A 165 10.91 3.32 5.11
N MET A 166 9.63 3.21 4.74
CA MET A 166 8.99 4.21 3.87
C MET A 166 9.02 5.64 4.41
N TRP A 167 9.22 5.82 5.73
CA TRP A 167 9.38 7.15 6.32
C TRP A 167 10.52 7.95 5.72
N ARG A 168 11.60 7.30 5.25
CA ARG A 168 12.70 8.00 4.57
C ARG A 168 12.20 8.73 3.31
N ALA A 169 11.40 8.04 2.48
CA ALA A 169 10.78 8.61 1.29
C ALA A 169 9.71 9.65 1.64
N TRP A 170 8.84 9.35 2.62
CA TRP A 170 7.81 10.30 3.06
C TRP A 170 8.39 11.57 3.67
N ASN A 171 9.52 11.50 4.38
CA ASN A 171 10.18 12.67 4.94
C ASN A 171 10.70 13.61 3.84
N LYS A 172 11.16 13.09 2.69
CA LYS A 172 11.51 13.92 1.51
C LYS A 172 10.27 14.63 0.95
N ALA A 173 9.14 13.92 0.84
CA ALA A 173 7.87 14.50 0.39
C ALA A 173 7.32 15.53 1.40
N LEU A 174 7.39 15.26 2.69
CA LEU A 174 7.00 16.19 3.76
C LEU A 174 7.85 17.45 3.73
N ALA A 175 9.18 17.31 3.64
CA ALA A 175 10.11 18.45 3.60
C ALA A 175 9.88 19.37 2.39
N SER A 176 9.34 18.85 1.30
CA SER A 176 9.01 19.63 0.10
C SER A 176 7.54 20.05 0.03
N GLY A 177 6.70 19.66 1.00
CA GLY A 177 5.25 19.95 0.97
C GLY A 177 4.47 19.15 -0.08
N ARG A 178 5.00 17.99 -0.49
CA ARG A 178 4.52 17.16 -1.62
C ARG A 178 3.94 15.80 -1.17
N LEU A 179 3.64 15.64 0.12
CA LEU A 179 2.93 14.47 0.66
C LEU A 179 1.44 14.77 0.83
N TYR A 180 0.62 14.06 0.07
CA TYR A 180 -0.83 14.22 0.05
C TYR A 180 -1.55 12.95 0.48
N GLY A 181 -2.83 13.08 0.81
CA GLY A 181 -3.68 11.99 1.24
C GLY A 181 -5.06 12.03 0.57
N ALA A 182 -5.61 10.85 0.32
CA ALA A 182 -6.97 10.65 -0.14
C ALA A 182 -7.70 9.70 0.84
N VAL A 183 -8.89 10.08 1.29
CA VAL A 183 -9.66 9.28 2.23
C VAL A 183 -10.40 8.15 1.50
N HIS A 184 -10.16 6.91 1.91
CA HIS A 184 -10.87 5.71 1.43
C HIS A 184 -12.35 5.78 1.82
N GLN A 185 -13.22 5.42 0.89
CA GLN A 185 -14.66 5.51 1.07
C GLN A 185 -15.31 4.18 1.42
N GLY A 186 -14.65 3.07 1.11
CA GLY A 186 -15.17 1.72 1.40
C GLY A 186 -14.70 1.16 2.73
N LEU A 187 -14.62 -0.16 2.80
CA LEU A 187 -14.18 -0.90 4.00
C LEU A 187 -12.69 -1.20 3.91
N TRP A 188 -12.04 -1.28 5.06
CA TRP A 188 -10.63 -1.62 5.19
C TRP A 188 -10.41 -2.42 6.47
N PHE A 189 -9.56 -3.44 6.36
CA PHE A 189 -9.26 -4.40 7.42
C PHE A 189 -7.74 -4.60 7.51
N HIS A 190 -7.22 -4.43 8.71
CA HIS A 190 -5.84 -4.78 9.04
C HIS A 190 -5.77 -6.27 9.39
N VAL A 191 -5.18 -7.08 8.51
CA VAL A 191 -5.09 -8.54 8.70
C VAL A 191 -3.65 -8.95 9.02
N GLY A 192 -3.09 -8.35 10.08
CA GLY A 192 -1.69 -8.54 10.47
C GLY A 192 -1.41 -9.76 11.36
N THR A 193 -2.45 -10.43 11.88
CA THR A 193 -2.29 -11.61 12.75
C THR A 193 -3.19 -12.77 12.32
N PRO A 194 -2.85 -14.02 12.65
CA PRO A 194 -3.74 -15.16 12.41
C PRO A 194 -5.14 -14.99 13.02
N ALA A 195 -5.24 -14.35 14.19
CA ALA A 195 -6.53 -14.07 14.85
C ALA A 195 -7.39 -13.09 14.03
N SER A 196 -6.77 -12.10 13.39
CA SER A 196 -7.45 -11.11 12.54
C SER A 196 -8.17 -11.72 11.34
N ILE A 197 -7.82 -12.94 10.92
CA ILE A 197 -8.49 -13.64 9.82
C ILE A 197 -9.96 -13.91 10.18
N GLY A 198 -10.23 -14.50 11.34
CA GLY A 198 -11.59 -14.84 11.76
C GLY A 198 -12.45 -13.59 12.00
N GLU A 199 -11.86 -12.56 12.62
CA GLU A 199 -12.52 -11.26 12.80
C GLU A 199 -12.90 -10.62 11.47
N THR A 200 -11.98 -10.64 10.50
CA THR A 200 -12.24 -10.14 9.15
C THR A 200 -13.35 -10.94 8.47
N GLU A 201 -13.36 -12.26 8.59
CA GLU A 201 -14.40 -13.11 7.99
C GLU A 201 -15.79 -12.84 8.57
N VAL A 202 -15.90 -12.62 9.88
CA VAL A 202 -17.16 -12.23 10.53
C VAL A 202 -17.64 -10.88 10.02
N LEU A 203 -16.76 -9.88 9.97
CA LEU A 203 -17.12 -8.55 9.49
C LEU A 203 -17.57 -8.58 8.03
N LEU A 204 -16.92 -9.38 7.19
CA LEU A 204 -17.30 -9.56 5.78
C LEU A 204 -18.66 -10.20 5.60
N ALA A 205 -19.09 -11.09 6.50
CA ALA A 205 -20.41 -11.70 6.44
C ALA A 205 -21.54 -10.71 6.81
N THR A 206 -21.21 -9.62 7.48
CA THR A 206 -22.16 -8.61 7.99
C THR A 206 -22.14 -7.28 7.23
N ALA A 207 -21.24 -7.13 6.25
CA ALA A 207 -21.01 -5.93 5.45
C ALA A 207 -21.83 -5.93 4.16
#